data_AF-A0A1J5KH72-F1
#
_entry.id   AF-A0A1J5KH72-F1
#
_cell.length_a   1.000
_cell.length_b   1.000
_cell.length_c   1.000
_cell.angle_alpha   90.00
_cell.angle_beta   90.00
_cell.angle_gamma   90.00
#
_symmetry.space_group_name_H-M   'P 1'
#
loop_
_entity.id
_entity.type
_entity.pdbx_description
1 polymer ?
#
loop_
_entity_poly.entity_id
_entity_poly.type
_entity_poly.pdbx_seq_one_letter_code
_entity_poly.pdbx_strand_id
1 'polypeptide(L)'
;MLTDKNSFMSLNLTNWNYSYYNSEHFKALISIVGAQNNDEVALMYCPTVLDEEDTEIFQKDFLKLEDAISFINNKYGHWSFIDPTMKDGCSSCSAH
;
A
#
# COMPACT_ATOMS: atom_id res chain seq x y z
N MET A 1 -11.00 30.97 9.03
CA MET A 1 -11.38 29.63 9.54
C MET A 1 -10.37 28.64 9.00
N LEU A 2 -9.93 27.75 9.86
CA LEU A 2 -8.71 26.94 9.77
C LEU A 2 -8.73 26.02 8.54
N THR A 3 -7.66 26.03 7.75
CA THR A 3 -7.41 25.03 6.70
C THR A 3 -7.07 23.70 7.36
N ASP A 4 -7.95 22.72 7.20
CA ASP A 4 -7.70 21.31 7.51
C ASP A 4 -6.53 20.79 6.65
N LYS A 5 -5.30 21.01 7.11
CA LYS A 5 -4.08 20.39 6.55
C LYS A 5 -3.79 19.05 7.23
N ASN A 6 -4.81 18.21 7.31
CA ASN A 6 -4.64 16.79 7.57
C ASN A 6 -5.61 16.03 6.66
N SER A 7 -5.50 16.26 5.36
CA SER A 7 -6.00 15.31 4.37
C SER A 7 -5.22 14.02 4.61
N PHE A 8 -5.80 13.08 5.35
CA PHE A 8 -5.26 11.73 5.51
C PHE A 8 -4.94 11.19 4.11
N MET A 9 -3.66 11.16 3.75
CA MET A 9 -3.23 10.53 2.51
C MET A 9 -3.47 9.03 2.68
N SER A 10 -4.32 8.47 1.83
CA SER A 10 -4.70 7.05 1.87
C SER A 10 -4.53 6.42 0.51
N LEU A 11 -4.53 5.08 0.47
CA LEU A 11 -4.51 4.36 -0.79
C LEU A 11 -5.81 4.63 -1.56
N ASN A 12 -5.69 4.85 -2.85
CA ASN A 12 -6.76 5.17 -3.77
C ASN A 12 -6.41 4.70 -5.19
N LEU A 13 -7.34 4.90 -6.13
CA LEU A 13 -7.22 4.42 -7.52
C LEU A 13 -5.99 4.94 -8.27
N THR A 14 -5.37 6.03 -7.81
CA THR A 14 -4.22 6.65 -8.48
C THR A 14 -2.87 6.36 -7.84
N ASN A 15 -2.84 5.79 -6.62
CA ASN A 15 -1.60 5.58 -5.88
C ASN A 15 -1.40 4.16 -5.31
N TRP A 16 -2.41 3.30 -5.40
CA TRP A 16 -2.40 1.96 -4.80
C TRP A 16 -1.20 1.08 -5.20
N ASN A 17 -0.64 1.29 -6.40
CA ASN A 17 0.40 0.44 -6.98
C ASN A 17 1.83 0.86 -6.61
N TYR A 18 2.00 1.95 -5.86
CA TYR A 18 3.32 2.41 -5.41
C TYR A 18 3.32 2.92 -3.96
N SER A 19 2.19 3.42 -3.47
CA SER A 19 2.04 3.81 -2.07
C SER A 19 1.78 2.62 -1.18
N TYR A 20 2.07 2.78 0.10
CA TYR A 20 1.86 1.75 1.12
C TYR A 20 1.68 2.36 2.50
N TYR A 21 1.24 1.54 3.44
CA TYR A 21 1.22 1.85 4.86
C TYR A 21 2.41 1.22 5.56
N ASN A 22 3.01 1.92 6.51
CA ASN A 22 4.18 1.47 7.25
C ASN A 22 3.96 1.62 8.76
N SER A 23 4.23 0.55 9.50
CA SER A 23 4.41 0.55 10.96
C SER A 23 5.89 0.33 11.31
N GLU A 24 6.22 0.15 12.58
CA GLU A 24 7.61 -0.04 13.02
C GLU A 24 8.30 -1.22 12.32
N HIS A 25 7.60 -2.35 12.18
CA HIS A 25 8.19 -3.61 11.67
C HIS A 25 7.48 -4.16 10.43
N PHE A 26 6.41 -3.50 9.97
CA PHE A 26 5.56 -4.05 8.91
C PHE A 26 5.18 -3.03 7.86
N LYS A 27 5.10 -3.52 6.63
CA LYS A 27 4.67 -2.78 5.44
C LYS A 27 3.40 -3.41 4.89
N ALA A 28 2.34 -2.62 4.69
CA ALA A 28 1.11 -3.06 4.07
C ALA A 28 0.91 -2.37 2.71
N LEU A 29 0.82 -3.15 1.63
CA LEU A 29 0.70 -2.69 0.25
C LEU A 29 -0.34 -3.51 -0.52
N ILE A 30 -0.70 -3.10 -1.74
CA ILE A 30 -1.53 -3.93 -2.64
C ILE A 30 -0.64 -4.53 -3.73
N SER A 31 -0.56 -5.86 -3.76
CA SER A 31 0.08 -6.65 -4.81
C SER A 31 -0.92 -7.03 -5.90
N ILE A 32 -0.43 -7.34 -7.10
CA ILE A 32 -1.22 -8.01 -8.15
C ILE A 32 -0.70 -9.44 -8.27
N VAL A 33 -1.59 -10.42 -8.20
CA VAL A 33 -1.23 -11.83 -8.40
C VAL A 33 -2.11 -12.43 -9.48
N GLY A 34 -1.58 -13.44 -10.17
CA GLY A 34 -2.38 -14.32 -11.04
C GLY A 34 -2.82 -15.55 -10.25
N ALA A 35 -4.11 -15.82 -10.23
CA ALA A 35 -4.69 -17.04 -9.65
C ALA A 35 -5.30 -17.90 -10.75
N GLN A 36 -5.00 -19.20 -10.74
CA GLN A 36 -5.64 -20.13 -11.67
C GLN A 36 -7.12 -20.27 -11.30
N ASN A 37 -8.00 -20.04 -12.26
CA ASN A 37 -9.44 -20.25 -12.14
C ASN A 37 -9.91 -21.08 -13.34
N ASN A 38 -10.06 -22.38 -13.12
CA ASN A 38 -10.27 -23.38 -14.18
C ASN A 38 -9.11 -23.37 -15.19
N ASP A 39 -9.38 -23.15 -16.48
CA ASP A 39 -8.39 -23.09 -17.56
C ASP A 39 -7.89 -21.66 -17.86
N GLU A 40 -8.30 -20.68 -17.05
CA GLU A 40 -7.95 -19.27 -17.22
C GLU A 40 -7.18 -18.72 -16.01
N VAL A 41 -6.37 -17.68 -16.24
CA VAL A 41 -5.70 -16.93 -15.17
C VAL A 41 -6.53 -15.69 -14.84
N ALA A 42 -7.03 -15.61 -13.62
CA ALA A 42 -7.68 -14.43 -13.08
C ALA A 42 -6.65 -13.54 -12.36
N LEU A 43 -6.66 -12.24 -12.66
CA LEU A 43 -5.89 -11.26 -11.89
C LEU A 43 -6.61 -10.94 -10.58
N MET A 44 -5.87 -10.88 -9.49
CA MET A 44 -6.36 -10.53 -8.16
C MET A 44 -5.54 -9.38 -7.57
N TYR A 45 -6.22 -8.54 -6.78
CA TYR A 45 -5.62 -7.45 -6.01
C TYR A 45 -5.51 -7.90 -4.55
N CYS A 46 -4.30 -7.91 -4.04
CA CYS A 46 -3.98 -8.56 -2.78
C CYS A 46 -3.37 -7.57 -1.81
N PRO A 47 -4.13 -7.05 -0.83
CA PRO A 47 -3.54 -6.43 0.35
C PRO A 47 -2.60 -7.42 1.04
N THR A 48 -1.31 -7.15 0.96
CA THR A 48 -0.21 -7.96 1.47
C THR A 48 0.47 -7.20 2.60
N VAL A 49 0.79 -7.88 3.70
CA VAL A 49 1.66 -7.37 4.76
C VAL A 49 2.97 -8.13 4.73
N LEU A 50 4.06 -7.37 4.66
CA LEU A 50 5.43 -7.84 4.70
C LEU A 50 6.08 -7.44 6.02
N ASP A 51 7.00 -8.28 6.52
CA ASP A 51 7.92 -7.92 7.59
C ASP A 51 9.18 -7.19 7.05
N GLU A 52 10.16 -6.96 7.94
CA GLU A 52 11.41 -6.26 7.60
C GLU A 52 12.30 -7.02 6.62
N GLU A 53 12.11 -8.34 6.49
CA GLU A 53 12.84 -9.18 5.53
C GLU A 53 12.07 -9.37 4.22
N ASP A 54 11.03 -8.55 3.99
CA ASP A 54 10.08 -8.65 2.89
C ASP A 54 9.35 -10.01 2.83
N THR A 55 9.24 -10.72 3.96
CA THR A 55 8.50 -11.98 4.05
C THR A 55 7.01 -11.68 4.21
N GLU A 56 6.17 -12.34 3.39
CA GLU A 56 4.72 -12.27 3.52
C GLU A 56 4.26 -12.92 4.83
N ILE A 57 3.62 -12.13 5.70
CA ILE A 57 3.01 -12.62 6.94
C ILE A 57 1.48 -12.62 6.88
N PHE A 58 0.90 -11.90 5.92
CA PHE A 58 -0.53 -11.86 5.66
C PHE A 58 -0.82 -11.48 4.22
N GLN A 59 -1.79 -12.14 3.62
CA GLN A 59 -2.38 -11.73 2.34
C GLN A 59 -3.88 -12.00 2.32
N LYS A 60 -4.63 -11.22 1.55
CA LYS A 60 -6.03 -11.49 1.25
C LYS A 60 -6.36 -11.11 -0.18
N ASP A 61 -7.14 -11.94 -0.85
CA ASP A 61 -7.42 -11.76 -2.27
C ASP A 61 -8.75 -11.04 -2.53
N PHE A 62 -8.74 -10.15 -3.52
CA PHE A 62 -9.93 -9.47 -4.02
C PHE A 62 -9.95 -9.45 -5.55
N LEU A 63 -11.13 -9.66 -6.14
CA LEU A 63 -11.33 -9.53 -7.58
C LEU A 63 -11.44 -8.07 -8.03
N LYS A 64 -11.78 -7.14 -7.12
CA LYS A 64 -11.98 -5.72 -7.41
C LYS A 64 -10.97 -4.90 -6.63
N LEU A 65 -10.33 -3.95 -7.32
CA LEU A 65 -9.36 -3.05 -6.73
C LEU A 65 -9.99 -2.17 -5.64
N GLU A 66 -11.22 -1.72 -5.83
CA GLU A 66 -11.94 -0.88 -4.86
C GLU A 66 -12.16 -1.59 -3.52
N ASP A 67 -12.41 -2.90 -3.57
CA ASP A 67 -12.60 -3.73 -2.37
C ASP A 67 -11.26 -3.91 -1.63
N ALA A 68 -10.17 -4.13 -2.36
CA ALA A 68 -8.81 -4.21 -1.81
C ALA A 68 -8.38 -2.87 -1.16
N ILE A 69 -8.63 -1.75 -1.83
CA ILE A 69 -8.36 -0.39 -1.32
C ILE A 69 -9.18 -0.14 -0.05
N SER A 70 -10.47 -0.45 -0.08
CA SER A 70 -11.35 -0.28 1.08
C SER A 70 -10.86 -1.12 2.26
N PHE A 71 -10.48 -2.37 2.02
CA PHE A 71 -9.96 -3.26 3.05
C PHE A 71 -8.66 -2.74 3.67
N ILE A 72 -7.67 -2.38 2.85
CA ILE A 72 -6.34 -1.99 3.35
C ILE A 72 -6.41 -0.66 4.11
N ASN A 73 -7.21 0.31 3.63
CA ASN A 73 -7.42 1.58 4.32
C ASN A 73 -8.14 1.39 5.66
N ASN A 74 -9.17 0.54 5.70
CA ASN A 74 -9.89 0.27 6.94
C ASN A 74 -9.02 -0.48 7.96
N LYS A 75 -8.19 -1.42 7.51
CA LYS A 75 -7.40 -2.28 8.38
C LYS A 75 -6.09 -1.61 8.83
N TYR A 76 -5.42 -0.88 7.96
CA TYR A 76 -4.07 -0.33 8.19
C TYR A 76 -3.98 1.18 8.02
N GLY A 77 -5.08 1.89 7.75
CA GLY A 77 -5.07 3.35 7.57
C GLY A 77 -4.70 4.16 8.81
N HIS A 78 -4.55 3.50 9.97
CA HIS A 78 -4.01 4.08 11.19
C HIS A 78 -2.46 4.08 11.22
N TRP A 79 -1.80 3.44 10.25
CA TRP A 79 -0.35 3.44 10.07
C TRP A 79 0.11 4.66 9.27
N SER A 80 1.43 4.89 9.24
CA SER A 80 2.02 5.96 8.44
C SER A 80 1.84 5.66 6.95
N PHE A 81 1.19 6.56 6.23
CA PHE A 81 1.09 6.46 4.78
C PHE A 81 2.38 6.95 4.12
N ILE A 82 2.89 6.18 3.16
CA ILE A 82 4.09 6.50 2.39
C ILE A 82 3.75 6.59 0.91
N ASP A 83 4.11 7.70 0.29
CA ASP A 83 4.08 7.90 -1.17
C ASP A 83 5.50 8.10 -1.69
N PRO A 84 6.10 7.07 -2.32
CA PRO A 84 7.46 7.17 -2.85
C PRO A 84 7.65 8.21 -3.96
N THR A 85 6.56 8.68 -4.59
CA THR A 85 6.62 9.71 -5.63
C THR A 85 6.73 11.12 -5.03
N MET A 86 6.29 11.28 -3.78
CA MET A 86 6.50 12.49 -3.01
C MET A 86 7.97 12.55 -2.59
N LYS A 87 8.76 13.32 -3.34
CA LYS A 87 10.13 13.64 -2.97
C LYS A 87 10.13 14.56 -1.75
N ASP A 88 10.28 13.98 -0.56
CA ASP A 88 11.03 14.67 0.50
C ASP A 88 12.49 14.64 0.07
N GLY A 89 12.89 15.65 -0.70
CA GLY A 89 14.27 15.87 -1.08
C GLY A 89 15.11 16.00 0.19
N CYS A 90 15.77 14.91 0.58
CA CYS A 90 16.81 14.94 1.61
C CYS A 90 17.95 15.81 1.07
N SER A 91 17.94 17.09 1.43
CA SER A 91 18.94 18.09 1.06
C SER A 91 20.29 17.92 1.78
N SER A 92 20.66 16.69 2.17
CA SER A 92 21.88 16.42 2.92
C SER A 92 22.71 15.25 2.40
N CYS A 93 22.59 14.86 1.13
CA CYS A 93 23.64 14.08 0.47
C CYS A 93 24.80 14.99 0.06
N SER A 94 25.58 15.44 1.05
CA SER A 94 26.98 15.79 0.81
C SER A 94 27.77 14.49 0.77
N ALA A 95 27.96 13.93 -0.43
CA ALA A 95 28.97 12.90 -0.62
C ALA A 95 30.36 13.53 -0.39
N HIS A 96 31.19 12.88 0.44
CA HIS A 96 32.57 13.25 0.71
C HIS A 96 33.49 12.08 0.30
#